data_AF-A0A1Z9JF71-F1
#
_entry.id   AF-A0A1Z9JF71-F1
#
_cell.length_a   1.000
_cell.length_b   1.000
_cell.length_c   1.000
_cell.angle_alpha   90.00
_cell.angle_beta   90.00
_cell.angle_gamma   90.00
#
_symmetry.space_group_name_H-M   'P 1'
#
loop_
_entity.id
_entity.type
_entity.pdbx_description
1 polymer ?
#
loop_
_entity_poly.entity_id
_entity_poly.type
_entity_poly.pdbx_seq_one_letter_code
_entity_poly.pdbx_strand_id
1 'polypeptide(L)'
;MMDTSRAMELKLLVMVVVAHVASAFFSKTIAGQKARSSKNWFWAGLIFGPLGLIAAVGLADRHQIVYLRHLAETQGYEPRHKCGGKAKRDSE
;
A
#
# COMPACT_ATOMS: atom_id res chain seq x y z
N MET A 1 3.68 -17.40 -40.51
CA MET A 1 2.54 -18.07 -39.86
C MET A 1 2.88 -18.16 -38.38
N MET A 2 2.25 -17.35 -37.51
CA MET A 2 2.52 -17.42 -36.07
C MET A 2 1.82 -18.67 -35.54
N ASP A 3 2.58 -19.57 -34.92
CA ASP A 3 2.02 -20.76 -34.29
C ASP A 3 0.99 -20.36 -33.22
N THR A 4 -0.15 -21.06 -33.18
CA THR A 4 -1.23 -20.84 -32.20
C THR A 4 -0.73 -20.87 -30.76
N SER A 5 0.27 -21.71 -30.47
CA SER A 5 0.95 -21.74 -29.17
C SER A 5 1.65 -20.42 -28.85
N ARG A 6 2.40 -19.83 -29.80
CA ARG A 6 3.06 -18.52 -29.59
C ARG A 6 2.05 -17.40 -29.37
N ALA A 7 0.91 -17.46 -30.05
CA ALA A 7 -0.17 -16.49 -29.87
C ALA A 7 -0.82 -16.57 -28.48
N MET A 8 -0.99 -17.78 -27.92
CA MET A 8 -1.50 -17.99 -26.56
C MET A 8 -0.50 -17.52 -25.50
N GLU A 9 0.78 -17.86 -25.64
CA GLU A 9 1.85 -17.40 -24.74
C GLU A 9 1.94 -15.87 -24.72
N LEU A 10 1.88 -15.22 -25.90
CA LEU A 10 1.89 -13.76 -25.99
C LEU A 10 0.67 -13.14 -25.28
N LYS A 11 -0.53 -13.73 -25.44
CA LYS A 11 -1.74 -13.28 -24.74
C LYS A 11 -1.61 -13.41 -23.22
N LEU A 12 -1.05 -14.52 -22.74
CA LEU A 12 -0.82 -14.74 -21.31
C LEU A 12 0.17 -13.71 -20.75
N LEU A 13 1.29 -13.49 -21.45
CA LEU A 13 2.27 -12.46 -21.06
C LEU A 13 1.64 -11.06 -21.00
N VAL A 14 0.86 -10.69 -22.01
CA VAL A 14 0.17 -9.39 -22.03
C VAL A 14 -0.81 -9.27 -20.86
N MET A 15 -1.61 -10.31 -20.58
CA MET A 15 -2.54 -10.29 -19.45
C MET A 15 -1.82 -10.18 -18.10
N VAL A 16 -0.70 -10.89 -17.92
CA VAL A 16 0.12 -10.81 -16.71
C VAL A 16 0.68 -9.39 -16.53
N VAL A 17 1.24 -8.79 -17.58
CA VAL A 17 1.77 -7.43 -17.52
C VAL A 17 0.66 -6.43 -17.18
N VAL A 18 -0.50 -6.52 -17.83
CA VAL A 18 -1.65 -5.65 -17.54
C VAL A 18 -2.10 -5.80 -16.08
N ALA A 19 -2.18 -7.03 -15.57
CA ALA A 19 -2.53 -7.27 -14.17
C ALA A 19 -1.51 -6.68 -13.19
N HIS A 20 -0.21 -6.74 -13.49
CA HIS A 20 0.83 -6.15 -12.64
C HIS A 20 0.79 -4.62 -12.68
N VAL A 21 0.58 -4.02 -13.86
CA VAL A 21 0.44 -2.57 -14.00
C VAL A 21 -0.78 -2.07 -13.24
N ALA A 22 -1.95 -2.70 -13.42
CA ALA A 22 -3.15 -2.37 -12.67
C ALA A 22 -2.91 -2.49 -11.15
N SER A 23 -2.30 -3.60 -10.71
CA SER A 23 -1.98 -3.82 -9.30
C SER A 23 -1.04 -2.73 -8.74
N ALA A 24 -0.05 -2.29 -9.52
CA ALA A 24 0.85 -1.21 -9.12
C ALA A 24 0.11 0.11 -8.90
N PHE A 25 -0.79 0.48 -9.81
CA PHE A 25 -1.60 1.70 -9.69
C PHE A 25 -2.54 1.63 -8.47
N PHE A 26 -3.25 0.52 -8.28
CA PHE A 26 -4.13 0.34 -7.13
C PHE A 26 -3.35 0.34 -5.80
N SER A 27 -2.19 -0.32 -5.73
CA SER A 27 -1.34 -0.29 -4.53
C SER A 27 -0.87 1.14 -4.20
N LYS A 28 -0.53 1.92 -5.22
CA LYS A 28 -0.13 3.33 -5.05
C LYS A 28 -1.26 4.19 -4.51
N THR A 29 -2.46 4.07 -5.08
CA THR A 29 -3.61 4.87 -4.64
C THR A 29 -4.00 4.52 -3.21
N ILE A 30 -4.11 3.23 -2.89
CA ILE A 30 -4.47 2.76 -1.54
C ILE A 30 -3.41 3.18 -0.51
N ALA A 31 -2.12 3.02 -0.81
CA ALA A 31 -1.06 3.46 0.10
C ALA A 31 -1.00 4.99 0.27
N GLY A 32 -1.33 5.73 -0.79
CA GLY A 32 -1.45 7.19 -0.76
C GLY A 32 -2.60 7.66 0.12
N GLN A 33 -3.77 7.01 0.02
CA GLN A 33 -4.92 7.28 0.89
C GLN A 33 -4.61 6.96 2.37
N LYS A 34 -3.82 5.91 2.62
CA LYS A 34 -3.39 5.52 3.98
C LYS A 34 -2.19 6.32 4.53
N ALA A 35 -1.84 7.45 3.91
CA ALA A 35 -0.73 8.33 4.30
C ALA A 35 0.63 7.62 4.52
N ARG A 36 0.88 6.52 3.79
CA ARG A 36 2.18 5.82 3.74
C ARG A 36 2.94 6.20 2.46
N SER A 37 4.20 5.76 2.37
CA SER A 37 5.06 5.98 1.20
C SER A 37 4.49 5.32 -0.06
N SER A 38 3.66 6.06 -0.80
CA SER A 38 2.96 5.58 -2.01
C SER A 38 3.91 5.06 -3.09
N LYS A 39 5.13 5.62 -3.17
CA LYS A 39 6.17 5.20 -4.12
C LYS A 39 6.66 3.77 -3.86
N ASN A 40 6.88 3.38 -2.60
CA ASN A 40 7.37 2.03 -2.28
C ASN A 40 6.28 0.97 -2.52
N TRP A 41 5.01 1.31 -2.28
CA TRP A 41 3.88 0.41 -2.51
C TRP A 41 3.52 0.27 -4.00
N PHE A 42 3.81 1.27 -4.82
CA PHE A 42 3.76 1.12 -6.27
C PHE A 42 4.72 0.03 -6.76
N TRP A 43 5.98 0.06 -6.30
CA TRP A 43 6.96 -0.98 -6.64
C TRP A 43 6.57 -2.36 -6.13
N ALA A 44 5.98 -2.43 -4.93
CA ALA A 44 5.44 -3.68 -4.40
C ALA A 44 4.35 -4.27 -5.32
N GLY A 45 3.41 -3.43 -5.80
CA GLY A 45 2.38 -3.87 -6.74
C GLY A 45 2.90 -4.19 -8.15
N LEU A 46 4.00 -3.57 -8.58
CA LEU A 46 4.61 -3.85 -9.88
C LEU A 46 5.42 -5.16 -9.89
N ILE A 47 6.12 -5.46 -8.80
CA ILE A 47 6.98 -6.65 -8.68
C ILE A 47 6.18 -7.87 -8.26
N PHE A 48 5.31 -7.74 -7.25
CA PHE A 48 4.51 -8.85 -6.72
C PHE A 48 3.11 -8.93 -7.34
N GLY A 49 2.75 -8.00 -8.22
CA GLY A 49 1.47 -8.00 -8.92
C GLY A 49 0.28 -7.95 -7.93
N PRO A 50 -0.72 -8.82 -8.11
CA PRO A 50 -1.89 -8.88 -7.24
C PRO A 50 -1.58 -9.13 -5.76
N LEU A 51 -0.51 -9.88 -5.45
CA LEU A 51 -0.10 -10.12 -4.05
C LEU A 51 0.37 -8.83 -3.37
N GLY A 52 1.08 -7.97 -4.11
CA GLY A 52 1.47 -6.65 -3.64
C GLY A 52 0.27 -5.74 -3.36
N LEU A 53 -0.80 -5.89 -4.16
CA LEU A 53 -2.06 -5.18 -3.95
C LEU A 53 -2.78 -5.64 -2.69
N ILE A 54 -2.91 -6.95 -2.47
CA ILE A 54 -3.55 -7.50 -1.26
C ILE A 54 -2.81 -7.01 0.00
N ALA A 55 -1.48 -7.01 -0.02
CA ALA A 55 -0.67 -6.46 1.06
C ALA A 55 -0.90 -4.95 1.28
N ALA A 56 -1.09 -4.18 0.21
CA ALA A 56 -1.40 -2.74 0.30
C ALA A 56 -2.79 -2.48 0.90
N VAL A 57 -3.78 -3.33 0.61
CA VAL A 57 -5.12 -3.26 1.18
C VAL A 57 -5.11 -3.53 2.69
N GLY A 58 -4.40 -4.57 3.13
CA GLY A 58 -4.29 -4.96 4.55
C GLY A 58 -3.47 -4.01 5.42
N LEU A 59 -2.94 -2.94 4.83
CA LEU A 59 -2.09 -1.98 5.49
C LEU A 59 -2.91 -1.12 6.48
N ALA A 60 -2.45 -1.01 7.72
CA ALA A 60 -3.11 -0.17 8.72
C ALA A 60 -3.05 1.31 8.31
N ASP A 61 -4.19 1.99 8.36
CA ASP A 61 -4.29 3.41 8.03
C ASP A 61 -3.82 4.27 9.21
N ARG A 62 -2.99 5.28 8.92
CA ARG A 62 -2.50 6.24 9.90
C ARG A 62 -3.64 7.03 10.55
N HIS A 63 -4.68 7.39 9.79
CA HIS A 63 -5.85 8.07 10.36
C HIS A 63 -6.63 7.15 11.30
N GLN A 64 -6.78 5.89 10.92
CA GLN A 64 -7.45 4.89 11.75
C GLN A 64 -6.69 4.64 13.05
N ILE A 65 -5.35 4.63 13.03
CA ILE A 65 -4.53 4.49 14.25
C ILE A 65 -4.74 5.69 15.19
N VAL A 66 -4.79 6.91 14.66
CA VAL A 66 -5.03 8.12 15.46
C VAL A 66 -6.46 8.15 16.03
N TYR A 67 -7.45 7.76 15.22
CA TYR A 67 -8.84 7.68 15.67
C TYR A 67 -9.04 6.64 16.77
N LEU A 68 -8.48 5.44 16.60
CA LEU A 68 -8.50 4.38 17.62
C LEU A 68 -7.81 4.82 18.91
N ARG A 69 -6.74 5.61 18.79
CA ARG A 69 -6.08 6.21 19.95
C ARG A 69 -7.00 7.19 20.67
N HIS A 70 -7.67 8.09 19.96
CA HIS A 70 -8.61 9.01 20.59
C HIS A 70 -9.77 8.28 21.26
N LEU A 71 -10.31 7.22 20.63
CA LEU A 71 -11.33 6.39 21.27
C LEU A 71 -10.81 5.73 22.56
N ALA A 72 -9.58 5.20 22.55
CA ALA A 72 -8.98 4.62 23.74
C ALA A 72 -8.75 5.69 24.84
N GLU A 73 -8.25 6.87 24.49
CA GLU A 73 -8.04 8.00 25.41
C GLU A 73 -9.38 8.44 26.05
N THR A 74 -10.49 8.48 25.29
CA THR A 74 -11.82 8.77 25.85
C THR A 74 -12.33 7.71 26.83
N GLN A 75 -11.80 6.49 26.79
CA GLN A 75 -12.10 5.41 27.75
C GLN A 75 -11.10 5.34 28.90
N GLY A 76 -10.21 6.33 29.05
CA GLY A 76 -9.23 6.40 30.13
C GLY A 76 -7.98 5.56 29.89
N TYR A 77 -7.73 5.11 28.65
CA TYR A 77 -6.47 4.45 28.30
C TYR A 77 -5.33 5.48 28.25
N GLU A 78 -4.35 5.33 29.13
CA GLU A 78 -3.09 6.06 29.03
C GLU A 78 -2.08 5.29 28.16
N PRO A 79 -1.54 5.90 27.09
CA PRO A 79 -0.56 5.25 26.24
C PRO A 79 0.76 5.05 26.99
N ARG A 80 1.20 3.80 27.11
CA ARG A 80 2.48 3.40 27.74
C ARG A 80 3.71 4.04 27.08
N HIS A 81 3.61 4.42 25.80
CA HIS A 81 4.62 5.19 25.07
C HIS A 81 3.96 6.26 24.20
N LYS A 82 4.45 7.50 24.26
CA LYS A 82 4.04 8.59 23.34
C LYS A 82 4.52 8.28 21.92
N CYS A 83 3.78 7.45 21.19
CA CYS A 83 3.99 7.28 19.76
C CYS A 83 3.28 8.41 19.03
N GLY A 84 3.99 9.50 18.73
CA GLY A 84 3.41 10.61 17.98
C GLY A 84 4.40 11.72 17.64
N GLY A 85 4.83 11.75 16.38
CA GLY A 85 5.44 12.92 15.73
C GLY A 85 6.95 13.05 15.96
N LYS A 86 7.72 13.20 14.89
CA LYS A 86 9.07 13.75 15.00
C LYS A 86 8.92 15.11 15.69
N ALA A 87 9.41 15.24 16.91
CA ALA A 87 9.63 16.54 17.52
C ALA A 87 10.45 17.35 16.51
N LYS A 88 9.85 18.38 15.92
CA LYS A 88 10.61 19.48 15.34
C LYS A 88 11.54 19.93 16.45
N ARG A 89 12.83 19.71 16.30
CA ARG A 89 13.82 20.46 17.05
C ARG A 89 13.78 21.84 16.44
N ASP A 90 13.07 22.74 17.10
CA ASP A 90 13.34 24.15 16.94
C ASP A 90 14.70 24.36 17.62
N SER A 91 15.76 24.39 16.81
CA SER A 91 17.09 24.83 17.23
C SER A 91 17.21 26.26 16.78
N GLU A 92 17.35 27.13 17.79
CA GLU A 92 17.71 28.55 17.74
C GLU A 92 18.92 28.84 16.84
#